data_AF-A0AAD8UJV4-F1
#
_entry.id   AF-A0AAD8UJV4-F1
#
_cell.length_a   1.000
_cell.length_b   1.000
_cell.length_c   1.000
_cell.angle_alpha   90.00
_cell.angle_beta   90.00
_cell.angle_gamma   90.00
#
_symmetry.space_group_name_H-M   'P 1'
#
loop_
_entity.id
_entity.type
_entity.pdbx_description
1 polymer ?
#
loop_
_entity_poly.entity_id
_entity_poly.type
_entity_poly.pdbx_seq_one_letter_code
_entity_poly.pdbx_strand_id
1 'polypeptide(L)'
;MEIIQCKCASCQARLATFFNLWTQVGKSYFSPTIEAQGITQMIAKEPTRIGEAGYLVAGCELQDVACATCGNIIGLKCLSSPVNHVLHDSQILLRQASIVSLKKNGTPVELYVRRKLKLRDDSRPGSYSANNHLNSDSRQGFGSGHGSPNSEHIDFSRLRVDVDAQRESIERIDAAGFQVVSQLNSAVSRIEKEMAKLNSTMDQLQSDLDLHKADLKSVKTEVFSREYSTQNSPELSRLESQVRTANTAISEIKKLFEEVKRENYELRNDLQTSRKDHKWLKSFTLGLQSHPVYKSN
;
A
#
# COMPACT_ATOMS: atom_id res chain seq x y z
N MET A 1 32.01 17.85 -2.99
CA MET A 1 30.81 18.06 -3.83
C MET A 1 30.19 19.39 -3.48
N GLU A 2 29.89 20.24 -4.46
CA GLU A 2 29.22 21.54 -4.24
C GLU A 2 27.76 21.31 -3.84
N ILE A 3 27.25 22.10 -2.88
CA ILE A 3 25.84 22.06 -2.45
C ILE A 3 25.15 23.31 -2.99
N ILE A 4 23.97 23.12 -3.58
CA ILE A 4 23.17 24.17 -4.18
C ILE A 4 21.77 24.24 -3.56
N GLN A 5 21.23 25.44 -3.52
CA GLN A 5 19.85 25.69 -3.13
C GLN A 5 19.00 25.86 -4.39
N CYS A 6 17.96 25.05 -4.52
CA CYS A 6 16.95 25.20 -5.57
C CYS A 6 15.79 26.06 -5.04
N LYS A 7 15.43 27.10 -5.79
CA LYS A 7 14.29 27.97 -5.54
C LYS A 7 13.26 27.85 -6.66
N CYS A 8 12.01 28.16 -6.36
CA CYS A 8 10.96 28.23 -7.37
C CYS A 8 11.20 29.45 -8.27
N ALA A 9 11.19 29.27 -9.59
CA ALA A 9 11.36 30.39 -10.52
C ALA A 9 10.23 31.43 -10.40
N SER A 10 9.02 31.01 -10.05
CA SER A 10 7.84 31.88 -9.99
C SER A 10 7.75 32.76 -8.74
N CYS A 11 8.11 32.24 -7.57
CA CYS A 11 7.96 32.96 -6.29
C CYS A 11 9.23 33.07 -5.47
N GLN A 12 10.36 32.54 -5.97
CA GLN A 12 11.67 32.52 -5.29
C GLN A 12 11.69 31.79 -3.92
N ALA A 13 10.61 31.11 -3.55
CA ALA A 13 10.57 30.28 -2.36
C ALA A 13 11.62 29.15 -2.45
N ARG A 14 12.28 28.85 -1.32
CA ARG A 14 13.23 27.74 -1.22
C ARG A 14 12.49 26.42 -1.40
N LEU A 15 12.84 25.65 -2.42
CA LEU A 15 12.26 24.32 -2.67
C LEU A 15 13.00 23.24 -1.89
N ALA A 16 14.32 23.18 -2.05
CA ALA A 16 15.17 22.16 -1.45
C ALA A 16 16.65 22.51 -1.59
N THR A 17 17.49 21.75 -0.90
CA THR A 17 18.96 21.81 -1.03
C THR A 17 19.44 20.49 -1.60
N PHE A 18 20.29 20.54 -2.63
CA PHE A 18 20.80 19.36 -3.33
C PHE A 18 22.32 19.42 -3.45
N PHE A 19 22.95 18.25 -3.59
CA PHE A 19 24.28 18.20 -4.18
C PHE A 19 24.21 18.60 -5.65
N ASN A 20 25.19 19.37 -6.13
CA ASN A 20 25.29 19.72 -7.54
C ASN A 20 25.78 18.52 -8.36
N LEU A 21 24.91 17.52 -8.51
CA LEU A 21 25.14 16.31 -9.29
C LEU A 21 23.81 15.81 -9.85
N TRP A 22 23.64 15.95 -11.15
CA TRP A 22 22.35 15.79 -11.81
C TRP A 22 22.40 14.88 -13.03
N THR A 23 21.27 14.23 -13.30
CA THR A 23 20.98 13.55 -14.55
C THR A 23 20.02 14.42 -15.36
N GLN A 24 20.40 14.79 -16.58
CA GLN A 24 19.51 15.49 -17.50
C GLN A 24 18.65 14.47 -18.24
N VAL A 25 17.34 14.70 -18.28
CA VAL A 25 16.35 13.88 -18.97
C VAL A 25 15.73 14.71 -20.09
N GLY A 26 16.00 14.34 -21.33
CA GLY A 26 15.66 15.15 -22.49
C GLY A 26 16.37 16.49 -22.47
N LYS A 27 15.63 17.55 -22.81
CA LYS A 27 16.16 18.92 -22.84
C LYS A 27 15.78 19.74 -21.60
N SER A 28 14.65 19.41 -20.98
CA SER A 28 13.97 20.31 -20.02
C SER A 28 13.90 19.78 -18.60
N TYR A 29 14.25 18.52 -18.35
CA TYR A 29 14.14 17.92 -17.02
C TYR A 29 15.50 17.55 -16.44
N PHE A 30 15.62 17.74 -15.14
CA PHE A 30 16.82 17.43 -14.37
C PHE A 30 16.41 16.65 -13.13
N SER A 31 17.07 15.53 -12.90
CA SER A 31 16.86 14.69 -11.73
C SER A 31 18.12 14.70 -10.87
N PRO A 32 18.02 14.98 -9.57
CA PRO A 32 19.19 14.94 -8.71
C PRO A 32 19.65 13.48 -8.53
N THR A 33 20.96 13.25 -8.58
CA THR A 33 21.52 11.90 -8.36
C THR A 33 21.50 11.49 -6.88
N ILE A 34 21.40 12.48 -5.99
CA ILE A 34 21.33 12.31 -4.54
C ILE A 34 20.08 13.03 -4.04
N GLU A 35 19.35 12.41 -3.12
CA GLU A 35 18.14 12.99 -2.53
C GLU A 35 18.38 14.36 -1.89
N ALA A 36 17.30 15.14 -1.79
CA ALA A 36 17.32 16.46 -1.18
C ALA A 36 17.76 16.39 0.29
N GLN A 37 18.51 17.39 0.73
CA GLN A 37 18.86 17.56 2.14
C GLN A 37 17.78 18.34 2.88
N GLY A 38 17.30 17.77 4.00
CA GLY A 38 16.36 18.40 4.91
C GLY A 38 14.92 18.47 4.38
N ILE A 39 14.13 19.37 4.96
CA ILE A 39 12.71 19.53 4.62
C ILE A 39 12.57 20.15 3.23
N THR A 40 11.76 19.51 2.38
CA THR A 40 11.44 20.01 1.04
C THR A 40 10.11 20.77 1.04
N GLN A 41 10.04 21.85 0.27
CA GLN A 41 8.84 22.68 0.06
C GLN A 41 8.19 22.34 -1.29
N MET A 42 8.09 21.04 -1.56
CA MET A 42 7.58 20.47 -2.80
C MET A 42 6.43 19.52 -2.44
N ILE A 43 5.25 19.78 -2.99
CA ILE A 43 4.04 19.00 -2.73
C ILE A 43 3.64 18.24 -3.99
N ALA A 44 3.18 17.01 -3.83
CA ALA A 44 2.63 16.24 -4.94
C ALA A 44 1.19 16.70 -5.24
N LYS A 45 0.84 16.79 -6.51
CA LYS A 45 -0.49 17.16 -6.99
C LYS A 45 -1.10 16.01 -7.78
N GLU A 46 -2.35 15.70 -7.45
CA GLU A 46 -3.18 14.80 -8.23
C GLU A 46 -3.61 15.44 -9.57
N PRO A 47 -3.94 14.62 -10.59
CA PRO A 47 -3.96 13.16 -10.59
C PRO A 47 -2.60 12.51 -10.88
N THR A 48 -2.44 11.26 -10.45
CA THR A 48 -1.36 10.38 -10.94
C THR A 48 -1.66 9.94 -12.37
N ARG A 49 -0.65 9.92 -13.22
CA ARG A 49 -0.76 9.55 -14.64
C ARG A 49 0.32 8.57 -15.05
N ILE A 50 0.00 7.70 -16.00
CA ILE A 50 0.97 6.77 -16.58
C ILE A 50 1.80 7.51 -17.64
N GLY A 51 3.12 7.32 -17.58
CA GLY A 51 4.02 7.87 -18.57
C GLY A 51 3.79 7.25 -19.95
N GLU A 52 3.83 8.11 -20.97
CA GLU A 52 3.42 7.79 -22.34
C GLU A 52 4.41 6.82 -23.02
N ALA A 53 3.86 5.91 -23.83
CA ALA A 53 4.65 4.96 -24.61
C ALA A 53 5.58 5.68 -25.60
N GLY A 54 6.78 5.10 -25.82
CA GLY A 54 7.80 5.67 -26.71
C GLY A 54 8.64 6.79 -26.07
N TYR A 55 8.38 7.15 -24.82
CA TYR A 55 9.23 8.03 -24.02
C TYR A 55 9.97 7.27 -22.92
N LEU A 56 11.04 7.87 -22.40
CA LEU A 56 11.84 7.33 -21.29
C LEU A 56 11.03 7.08 -20.01
N VAL A 57 9.86 7.70 -19.89
CA VAL A 57 8.97 7.56 -18.74
C VAL A 57 7.87 6.52 -18.96
N ALA A 58 7.90 5.79 -20.08
CA ALA A 58 6.85 4.85 -20.46
C ALA A 58 6.54 3.86 -19.32
N GLY A 59 5.26 3.75 -18.95
CA GLY A 59 4.81 2.84 -17.90
C GLY A 59 5.17 3.25 -16.47
N CYS A 60 5.83 4.39 -16.24
CA CYS A 60 6.02 4.94 -14.90
C CYS A 60 4.74 5.58 -14.38
N GLU A 61 4.43 5.44 -13.10
CA GLU A 61 3.40 6.22 -12.44
C GLU A 61 3.99 7.59 -12.06
N LEU A 62 3.50 8.65 -12.69
CA LEU A 62 3.99 10.00 -12.54
C LEU A 62 2.96 10.88 -11.84
N GLN A 63 3.42 11.68 -10.89
CA GLN A 63 2.61 12.68 -10.22
C GLN A 63 3.25 14.06 -10.40
N ASP A 64 2.43 15.08 -10.66
CA ASP A 64 2.96 16.44 -10.79
C ASP A 64 3.47 16.93 -9.43
N VAL A 65 4.58 17.68 -9.43
CA VAL A 65 5.15 18.27 -8.22
C VAL A 65 5.04 19.77 -8.31
N ALA A 66 4.47 20.39 -7.28
CA ALA A 66 4.25 21.82 -7.17
C ALA A 66 5.06 22.45 -6.03
N CYS A 67 5.35 23.74 -6.17
CA CYS A 67 5.87 24.55 -5.07
C CYS A 67 4.81 24.68 -3.97
N ALA A 68 5.18 24.39 -2.71
CA ALA A 68 4.26 24.49 -1.58
C ALA A 68 3.72 25.93 -1.35
N THR A 69 4.49 26.95 -1.73
CA THR A 69 4.15 28.36 -1.47
C THR A 69 3.19 28.96 -2.50
N CYS A 70 3.43 28.74 -3.80
CA CYS A 70 2.64 29.37 -4.87
C CYS A 70 1.84 28.38 -5.73
N GLY A 71 2.00 27.07 -5.49
CA GLY A 71 1.29 26.02 -6.22
C GLY A 71 1.72 25.81 -7.68
N ASN A 72 2.73 26.54 -8.18
CA ASN A 72 3.22 26.37 -9.55
C ASN A 72 3.87 24.99 -9.73
N ILE A 73 3.63 24.36 -10.90
CA ILE A 73 4.20 23.05 -11.23
C ILE A 73 5.69 23.20 -11.54
N ILE A 74 6.52 22.53 -10.75
CA ILE A 74 7.97 22.59 -10.84
C ILE A 74 8.59 21.32 -11.44
N GLY A 75 7.83 20.23 -11.53
CA GLY A 75 8.37 18.97 -11.99
C GLY A 75 7.38 17.81 -11.90
N LEU A 76 7.93 16.60 -11.93
CA LEU A 76 7.22 15.34 -11.80
C LEU A 76 7.92 14.48 -10.73
N LYS A 77 7.17 13.62 -10.06
CA LYS A 77 7.69 12.56 -9.20
C LYS A 77 7.28 11.22 -9.80
N CYS A 78 8.24 10.34 -10.01
CA CYS A 78 8.01 8.94 -10.33
C CYS A 78 7.61 8.25 -9.03
N LEU A 79 6.36 7.79 -8.90
CA LEU A 79 5.90 7.06 -7.72
C LEU A 79 6.39 5.61 -7.78
N SER A 80 6.17 4.97 -8.92
CA SER A 80 6.62 3.61 -9.22
C SER A 80 7.11 3.54 -10.67
N SER A 81 8.04 2.62 -10.92
CA SER A 81 8.66 2.37 -12.21
C SER A 81 8.61 0.89 -12.58
N PRO A 82 8.58 0.54 -13.88
CA PRO A 82 8.68 -0.85 -14.32
C PRO A 82 9.97 -1.55 -13.85
N VAL A 83 9.97 -2.87 -13.82
CA VAL A 83 11.17 -3.66 -13.48
C VAL A 83 12.29 -3.34 -14.48
N ASN A 84 13.51 -3.15 -13.97
CA ASN A 84 14.71 -2.78 -14.74
C ASN A 84 14.61 -1.44 -15.49
N HIS A 85 13.77 -0.52 -15.01
CA HIS A 85 13.63 0.80 -15.61
C HIS A 85 14.78 1.76 -15.21
N VAL A 86 15.05 2.75 -16.06
CA VAL A 86 16.13 3.75 -15.85
C VAL A 86 15.81 4.77 -14.76
N LEU A 87 14.53 5.01 -14.51
CA LEU A 87 14.04 5.81 -13.40
C LEU A 87 13.83 4.92 -12.17
N HIS A 88 13.96 5.52 -10.99
CA HIS A 88 13.74 4.86 -9.71
C HIS A 88 12.46 5.35 -9.05
N ASP A 89 11.92 4.53 -8.16
CA ASP A 89 10.76 4.89 -7.35
C ASP A 89 11.07 6.10 -6.48
N SER A 90 10.07 6.96 -6.29
CA SER A 90 10.17 8.29 -5.66
C SER A 90 11.14 9.29 -6.32
N GLN A 91 11.69 9.01 -7.51
CA GLN A 91 12.62 9.92 -8.18
C GLN A 91 11.92 11.20 -8.67
N ILE A 92 12.52 12.36 -8.40
CA ILE A 92 12.00 13.67 -8.81
C ILE A 92 12.67 14.11 -10.13
N LEU A 93 11.86 14.65 -11.04
CA LEU A 93 12.24 15.24 -12.32
C LEU A 93 11.83 16.71 -12.32
N LEU A 94 12.76 17.62 -12.02
CA LEU A 94 12.50 19.06 -11.98
C LEU A 94 12.63 19.68 -13.36
N ARG A 95 11.71 20.58 -13.73
CA ARG A 95 11.79 21.36 -14.96
C ARG A 95 12.81 22.48 -14.80
N GLN A 96 13.76 22.58 -15.74
CA GLN A 96 14.78 23.63 -15.75
C GLN A 96 14.19 25.03 -15.67
N ALA A 97 13.13 25.29 -16.44
CA ALA A 97 12.46 26.60 -16.48
C ALA A 97 11.71 26.95 -15.19
N SER A 98 11.43 25.97 -14.34
CA SER A 98 10.64 26.17 -13.12
C SER A 98 11.50 26.32 -11.86
N ILE A 99 12.82 26.17 -11.96
CA ILE A 99 13.74 26.23 -10.83
C ILE A 99 14.89 27.21 -11.08
N VAL A 100 15.39 27.81 -9.99
CA VAL A 100 16.61 28.61 -9.97
C VAL A 100 17.61 27.96 -9.03
N SER A 101 18.81 27.70 -9.51
CA SER A 101 19.88 27.04 -8.75
C SER A 101 20.90 28.08 -8.28
N LEU A 102 21.09 28.17 -6.97
CA LEU A 102 21.98 29.14 -6.33
C LEU A 102 23.03 28.41 -5.47
N LYS A 103 24.24 28.96 -5.41
CA LYS A 103 25.24 28.58 -4.40
C LYS A 103 24.86 29.10 -3.01
N LYS A 104 25.59 28.69 -1.98
CA LYS A 104 25.40 29.17 -0.60
C LYS A 104 25.51 30.70 -0.44
N ASN A 105 26.31 31.36 -1.28
CA ASN A 105 26.47 32.81 -1.31
C ASN A 105 25.37 33.54 -2.13
N GLY A 106 24.38 32.81 -2.66
CA GLY A 106 23.27 33.37 -3.43
C GLY A 106 23.55 33.59 -4.92
N THR A 107 24.74 33.28 -5.43
CA THR A 107 25.04 33.44 -6.86
C THR A 107 24.41 32.32 -7.70
N PRO A 108 23.86 32.60 -8.89
CA PRO A 108 23.42 31.58 -9.83
C PRO A 108 24.52 30.57 -10.17
N VAL A 109 24.14 29.31 -10.34
CA VAL A 109 25.05 28.24 -10.71
C VAL A 109 24.39 27.28 -11.67
N GLU A 110 25.16 26.81 -12.66
CA GLU A 110 24.71 25.77 -13.56
C GLU A 110 24.70 24.40 -12.89
N LEU A 111 23.75 23.56 -13.29
CA LEU A 111 23.66 22.19 -12.81
C LEU A 111 24.77 21.35 -13.42
N TYR A 112 25.56 20.70 -12.57
CA TYR A 112 26.59 19.77 -13.02
C TYR A 112 25.96 18.45 -13.45
N VAL A 113 25.86 18.24 -14.76
CA VAL A 113 25.22 17.08 -15.37
C VAL A 113 26.22 15.94 -15.57
N ARG A 114 26.06 14.85 -14.82
CA ARG A 114 26.90 13.64 -14.95
C ARG A 114 26.44 12.71 -16.07
N ARG A 115 25.12 12.66 -16.29
CA ARG A 115 24.48 11.75 -17.26
C ARG A 115 23.40 12.47 -18.03
N LYS A 116 23.31 12.21 -19.33
CA LYS A 116 22.21 12.68 -20.20
C LYS A 116 21.42 11.48 -20.69
N LEU A 117 20.11 11.51 -20.50
CA LEU A 117 19.16 10.50 -20.96
C LEU A 117 18.31 11.11 -22.07
N LYS A 118 18.17 10.40 -23.19
CA LYS A 118 17.24 10.80 -24.25
C LYS A 118 15.81 10.60 -23.77
N LEU A 119 14.92 11.54 -24.09
CA LEU A 119 13.52 11.47 -23.67
C LEU A 119 12.71 10.52 -24.56
N ARG A 120 13.11 10.34 -25.81
CA ARG A 120 12.47 9.43 -26.77
C ARG A 120 13.48 8.37 -27.16
N ASP A 121 13.06 7.12 -27.19
CA ASP A 121 13.83 6.08 -27.87
C ASP A 121 13.60 6.27 -29.38
N ASP A 122 14.69 6.57 -30.09
CA ASP A 122 14.69 6.65 -31.56
C ASP A 122 14.55 5.25 -32.20
N SER A 123 14.37 4.20 -31.38
CA SER A 123 14.19 2.81 -31.77
C SER A 123 12.78 2.56 -32.33
N ARG A 124 12.49 3.10 -33.51
CA ARG A 124 11.45 2.51 -34.36
C ARG A 124 11.93 1.13 -34.82
N PRO A 125 11.16 0.04 -34.68
CA PRO A 125 11.41 -1.18 -35.42
C PRO A 125 10.92 -0.93 -36.85
N GLY A 126 11.82 -0.50 -37.73
CA GLY A 126 11.46 -0.13 -39.09
C GLY A 126 12.63 -0.22 -40.04
N SER A 127 12.67 -1.32 -40.78
CA SER A 127 13.40 -1.53 -42.03
C SER A 127 14.93 -1.49 -41.96
N TYR A 128 15.51 -2.67 -42.11
CA TYR A 128 16.85 -2.90 -42.64
C TYR A 128 17.01 -2.09 -43.95
N SER A 129 17.56 -0.88 -43.84
CA SER A 129 18.11 -0.17 -45.00
C SER A 129 19.58 -0.56 -45.09
N ALA A 130 19.80 -1.72 -45.70
CA ALA A 130 21.00 -1.94 -46.48
C ALA A 130 21.02 -0.94 -47.64
N ASN A 131 22.22 -0.54 -48.06
CA ASN A 131 22.59 0.37 -49.16
C ASN A 131 22.79 1.83 -48.71
N ASN A 132 23.93 2.49 -48.97
CA ASN A 132 24.97 2.26 -49.96
C ASN A 132 26.24 3.02 -49.52
N HIS A 133 27.43 2.49 -49.84
CA HIS A 133 28.36 3.16 -50.76
C HIS A 133 29.53 2.22 -51.10
N LEU A 134 29.27 1.29 -52.02
CA LEU A 134 30.30 0.74 -52.91
C LEU A 134 29.77 0.91 -54.34
N ASN A 135 30.38 1.86 -55.06
CA ASN A 135 30.45 1.98 -56.51
C ASN A 135 31.51 3.08 -56.77
N SER A 136 32.42 2.99 -57.72
CA SER A 136 32.39 2.21 -58.95
C SER A 136 33.80 2.07 -59.53
N ASP A 137 34.01 0.95 -60.21
CA ASP A 137 34.95 0.69 -61.30
C ASP A 137 35.34 1.92 -62.14
N SER A 138 36.62 1.99 -62.57
CA SER A 138 36.96 2.11 -64.00
C SER A 138 38.44 1.86 -64.31
N ARG A 139 38.59 1.10 -65.40
CA ARG A 139 39.75 0.47 -66.07
C ARG A 139 40.81 1.42 -66.67
N GLN A 140 41.90 0.76 -67.13
CA GLN A 140 42.95 1.12 -68.12
C GLN A 140 44.21 1.80 -67.53
N GLY A 141 45.46 1.43 -67.83
CA GLY A 141 46.07 0.44 -68.72
C GLY A 141 47.61 0.62 -68.74
N PHE A 142 48.33 -0.49 -69.01
CA PHE A 142 49.73 -0.65 -69.48
C PHE A 142 50.91 0.21 -68.97
N GLY A 143 51.97 -0.46 -68.52
CA GLY A 143 53.34 0.09 -68.46
C GLY A 143 54.34 -0.84 -67.75
N SER A 144 55.25 -1.42 -68.53
CA SER A 144 56.30 -2.38 -68.15
C SER A 144 57.34 -1.90 -67.13
N GLY A 145 57.97 -2.85 -66.43
CA GLY A 145 59.43 -2.85 -66.29
C GLY A 145 60.01 -2.90 -64.87
N HIS A 146 60.74 -4.00 -64.63
CA HIS A 146 61.94 -4.13 -63.78
C HIS A 146 61.80 -4.19 -62.24
N GLY A 147 62.21 -5.36 -61.71
CA GLY A 147 63.42 -5.40 -60.87
C GLY A 147 63.25 -5.77 -59.40
N SER A 148 63.30 -7.07 -59.11
CA SER A 148 64.15 -7.74 -58.09
C SER A 148 64.17 -7.22 -56.62
N PRO A 149 64.85 -7.90 -55.66
CA PRO A 149 64.21 -8.32 -54.41
C PRO A 149 64.72 -7.55 -53.19
N ASN A 150 64.10 -7.80 -52.04
CA ASN A 150 64.53 -7.41 -50.70
C ASN A 150 64.47 -5.92 -50.35
N SER A 151 63.52 -5.58 -49.48
CA SER A 151 63.80 -4.80 -48.28
C SER A 151 62.64 -4.99 -47.31
N GLU A 152 62.87 -5.72 -46.22
CA GLU A 152 62.06 -5.63 -45.00
C GLU A 152 62.27 -4.23 -44.40
N HIS A 153 61.74 -3.21 -45.08
CA HIS A 153 61.62 -1.91 -44.47
C HIS A 153 60.32 -1.95 -43.67
N ILE A 154 60.45 -2.30 -42.39
CA ILE A 154 59.40 -2.05 -41.41
C ILE A 154 59.00 -0.58 -41.58
N ASP A 155 57.82 -0.35 -42.14
CA ASP A 155 57.32 0.98 -42.44
C ASP A 155 56.93 1.64 -41.10
N PHE A 156 57.92 2.26 -40.45
CA PHE A 156 57.78 2.94 -39.15
C PHE A 156 56.62 3.94 -39.13
N SER A 157 56.25 4.48 -40.29
CA SER A 157 55.08 5.34 -40.48
C SER A 157 53.77 4.59 -40.22
N ARG A 158 53.67 3.35 -40.69
CA ARG A 158 52.50 2.47 -40.52
C ARG A 158 52.38 1.97 -39.08
N LEU A 159 53.49 1.57 -38.46
CA LEU A 159 53.52 1.21 -37.04
C LEU A 159 53.12 2.36 -36.12
N ARG A 160 53.48 3.60 -36.46
CA ARG A 160 53.07 4.78 -35.68
C ARG A 160 51.55 4.98 -35.72
N VAL A 161 50.96 4.85 -36.91
CA VAL A 161 49.49 4.92 -37.07
C VAL A 161 48.78 3.82 -36.30
N ASP A 162 49.30 2.58 -36.33
CA ASP A 162 48.71 1.45 -35.60
C ASP A 162 48.83 1.63 -34.08
N VAL A 163 49.94 2.16 -33.57
CA VAL A 163 50.13 2.46 -32.14
C VAL A 163 49.20 3.59 -31.68
N ASP A 164 49.00 4.63 -32.48
CA ASP A 164 48.08 5.72 -32.17
C ASP A 164 46.62 5.22 -32.15
N ALA A 165 46.24 4.36 -33.11
CA ALA A 165 44.93 3.71 -33.13
C ALA A 165 44.72 2.76 -31.93
N GLN A 166 45.77 2.05 -31.51
CA GLN A 166 45.72 1.20 -30.31
C GLN A 166 45.61 2.03 -29.03
N ARG A 167 46.30 3.17 -28.92
CA ARG A 167 46.13 4.10 -27.78
C ARG A 167 44.70 4.59 -27.66
N GLU A 168 44.09 5.00 -28.77
CA GLU A 168 42.69 5.42 -28.79
C GLU A 168 41.74 4.28 -28.41
N SER A 169 42.05 3.04 -28.80
CA SER A 169 41.29 1.86 -28.38
C SER A 169 41.39 1.62 -26.87
N ILE A 170 42.60 1.72 -26.29
CA ILE A 170 42.84 1.55 -24.85
C ILE A 170 42.10 2.62 -24.06
N GLU A 171 42.17 3.89 -24.47
CA GLU A 171 41.44 4.98 -23.80
C GLU A 171 39.92 4.76 -23.81
N ARG A 172 39.37 4.22 -24.91
CA ARG A 172 37.94 3.85 -25.00
C ARG A 172 37.60 2.68 -24.10
N ILE A 173 38.47 1.67 -24.01
CA ILE A 173 38.30 0.52 -23.12
C ILE A 173 38.36 0.96 -21.65
N ASP A 174 39.30 1.84 -21.29
CA ASP A 174 39.42 2.39 -19.94
C ASP A 174 38.16 3.18 -19.57
N ALA A 175 37.68 4.05 -20.48
CA ALA A 175 36.44 4.79 -20.27
C ALA A 175 35.23 3.84 -20.07
N ALA A 176 35.12 2.79 -20.89
CA ALA A 176 34.08 1.78 -20.75
C ALA A 176 34.22 0.98 -19.44
N GLY A 177 35.44 0.62 -19.05
CA GLY A 177 35.75 -0.08 -17.81
C GLY A 177 35.35 0.73 -16.58
N PHE A 178 35.72 2.00 -16.52
CA PHE A 178 35.29 2.92 -15.46
C PHE A 178 33.76 3.06 -15.40
N GLN A 179 33.10 3.07 -16.56
CA GLN A 179 31.64 3.12 -16.62
C GLN A 179 31.00 1.85 -16.05
N VAL A 180 31.49 0.66 -16.39
CA VAL A 180 31.00 -0.61 -15.85
C VAL A 180 31.21 -0.68 -14.34
N VAL A 181 32.41 -0.36 -13.86
CA VAL A 181 32.72 -0.36 -12.41
C VAL A 181 31.86 0.67 -11.66
N SER A 182 31.62 1.85 -12.23
CA SER A 182 30.72 2.83 -11.61
C SER A 182 29.27 2.35 -11.57
N GLN A 183 28.81 1.60 -12.56
CA GLN A 183 27.46 1.01 -12.56
C GLN A 183 27.35 -0.09 -11.51
N LEU A 184 28.36 -0.95 -11.41
CA LEU A 184 28.43 -2.00 -10.38
C LEU A 184 28.43 -1.41 -8.98
N ASN A 185 29.27 -0.40 -8.70
CA ASN A 185 29.29 0.28 -7.40
C ASN A 185 27.94 0.92 -7.07
N SER A 186 27.25 1.48 -8.07
CA SER A 186 25.90 2.02 -7.88
C SER A 186 24.88 0.92 -7.58
N ALA A 187 24.99 -0.24 -8.23
CA ALA A 187 24.12 -1.37 -7.98
C ALA A 187 24.34 -1.96 -6.58
N VAL A 188 25.60 -2.13 -6.17
CA VAL A 188 25.97 -2.58 -4.82
C VAL A 188 25.45 -1.61 -3.77
N SER A 189 25.66 -0.31 -3.94
CA SER A 189 25.15 0.71 -2.99
C SER A 189 23.62 0.66 -2.86
N ARG A 190 22.91 0.31 -3.94
CA ARG A 190 21.45 0.14 -3.91
C ARG A 190 21.04 -1.14 -3.19
N ILE A 191 21.74 -2.24 -3.43
CA ILE A 191 21.52 -3.51 -2.72
C ILE A 191 21.74 -3.34 -1.21
N GLU A 192 22.80 -2.64 -0.80
CA GLU A 192 23.09 -2.36 0.60
C GLU A 192 21.96 -1.56 1.27
N LYS A 193 21.40 -0.56 0.57
CA LYS A 193 20.25 0.21 1.07
C LYS A 193 18.99 -0.63 1.22
N GLU A 194 18.67 -1.45 0.22
CA GLU A 194 17.51 -2.35 0.28
C GLU A 194 17.68 -3.40 1.39
N MET A 195 18.90 -3.94 1.57
CA MET A 195 19.21 -4.88 2.64
C MET A 195 19.10 -4.25 4.03
N ALA A 196 19.55 -3.00 4.19
CA ALA A 196 19.38 -2.24 5.43
C ALA A 196 17.90 -2.00 5.75
N LYS A 197 17.10 -1.64 4.73
CA LYS A 197 15.64 -1.48 4.86
C LYS A 197 14.97 -2.79 5.25
N LEU A 198 15.35 -3.90 4.61
CA LEU A 198 14.83 -5.22 4.90
C LEU A 198 15.13 -5.63 6.36
N ASN A 199 16.36 -5.43 6.82
CA ASN A 199 16.73 -5.69 8.22
C ASN A 199 15.88 -4.86 9.18
N SER A 200 15.72 -3.56 8.91
CA SER A 200 14.85 -2.71 9.74
C SER A 200 13.39 -3.19 9.77
N THR A 201 12.85 -3.68 8.65
CA THR A 201 11.50 -4.26 8.65
C THR A 201 11.42 -5.58 9.42
N MET A 202 12.48 -6.40 9.37
CA MET A 202 12.56 -7.66 10.11
C MET A 202 12.64 -7.42 11.61
N ASP A 203 13.43 -6.44 12.05
CA ASP A 203 13.52 -6.02 13.46
C ASP A 203 12.16 -5.52 13.97
N GLN A 204 11.47 -4.71 13.16
CA GLN A 204 10.12 -4.24 13.50
C GLN A 204 9.12 -5.40 13.62
N LEU A 205 9.12 -6.33 12.65
CA LEU A 205 8.23 -7.50 12.70
C LEU A 205 8.51 -8.38 13.91
N GLN A 206 9.78 -8.51 14.31
CA GLN A 206 10.15 -9.28 15.50
C GLN A 206 9.63 -8.61 16.79
N SER A 207 9.76 -7.28 16.89
CA SER A 207 9.17 -6.50 17.98
C SER A 207 7.64 -6.64 18.04
N ASP A 208 6.96 -6.55 16.90
CA ASP A 208 5.50 -6.68 16.82
C ASP A 208 5.05 -8.09 17.24
N LEU A 209 5.79 -9.12 16.86
CA LEU A 209 5.51 -10.52 17.23
C LEU A 209 5.67 -10.73 18.74
N ASP A 210 6.71 -10.16 19.35
CA ASP A 210 6.91 -10.21 20.80
C ASP A 210 5.80 -9.47 21.56
N LEU A 211 5.33 -8.33 21.05
CA LEU A 211 4.19 -7.61 21.60
C LEU A 211 2.90 -8.44 21.52
N HIS A 212 2.58 -8.99 20.34
CA HIS A 212 1.41 -9.85 20.18
C HIS A 212 1.46 -11.11 21.04
N LYS A 213 2.65 -11.67 21.27
CA LYS A 213 2.83 -12.80 22.19
C LYS A 213 2.54 -12.42 23.65
N ALA A 214 2.88 -11.20 24.06
CA ALA A 214 2.53 -10.69 25.38
C ALA A 214 1.01 -10.47 25.52
N ASP A 215 0.38 -9.86 24.51
CA ASP A 215 -1.07 -9.65 24.47
C ASP A 215 -1.83 -10.97 24.54
N LEU A 216 -1.43 -11.97 23.75
CA LEU A 216 -2.03 -13.30 23.78
C LEU A 216 -1.92 -13.98 25.14
N LYS A 217 -0.80 -13.78 25.86
CA LYS A 217 -0.68 -14.27 27.24
C LYS A 217 -1.66 -13.55 28.17
N SER A 218 -1.82 -12.24 28.04
CA SER A 218 -2.77 -11.44 28.83
C SER A 218 -4.21 -11.88 28.59
N VAL A 219 -4.62 -11.97 27.31
CA VAL A 219 -5.96 -12.44 26.93
C VAL A 219 -6.20 -13.84 27.46
N LYS A 220 -5.22 -14.75 27.36
CA LYS A 220 -5.32 -16.10 27.91
C LYS A 220 -5.59 -16.06 29.42
N THR A 221 -4.87 -15.23 30.18
CA THR A 221 -5.10 -15.09 31.63
C THR A 221 -6.47 -14.50 31.96
N GLU A 222 -6.92 -13.51 31.20
CA GLU A 222 -8.25 -12.91 31.37
C GLU A 222 -9.36 -13.92 31.09
N VAL A 223 -9.25 -14.70 30.01
CA VAL A 223 -10.20 -15.75 29.66
C VAL A 223 -10.27 -16.80 30.77
N PHE A 224 -9.14 -17.31 31.27
CA PHE A 224 -9.15 -18.27 32.39
C PHE A 224 -9.77 -17.68 33.66
N SER A 225 -9.50 -16.41 33.97
CA SER A 225 -10.08 -15.74 35.14
C SER A 225 -11.60 -15.60 35.03
N ARG A 226 -12.10 -15.28 33.83
CA ARG A 226 -13.52 -15.13 33.55
C ARG A 226 -14.24 -16.47 33.58
N GLU A 227 -13.64 -17.50 32.97
CA GLU A 227 -14.19 -18.86 32.94
C GLU A 227 -14.35 -19.41 34.37
N TYR A 228 -13.34 -19.21 35.23
CA TYR A 228 -13.39 -19.57 36.65
C TYR A 228 -14.46 -18.78 37.43
N SER A 229 -14.64 -17.50 37.12
CA SER A 229 -15.65 -16.64 37.75
C SER A 229 -17.08 -17.02 37.31
N THR A 230 -17.28 -17.45 36.06
CA THR A 230 -18.59 -17.90 35.57
C THR A 230 -18.98 -19.29 36.09
N GLN A 231 -18.05 -20.22 36.26
CA GLN A 231 -18.35 -21.55 36.81
C GLN A 231 -18.61 -21.54 38.32
N ASN A 232 -18.02 -20.58 39.06
CA ASN A 232 -18.14 -20.50 40.51
C ASN A 232 -19.01 -19.34 40.99
N SER A 233 -19.85 -18.74 40.14
CA SER A 233 -20.68 -17.61 40.58
C SER A 233 -21.74 -18.09 41.58
N PRO A 234 -21.68 -17.66 42.86
CA PRO A 234 -22.66 -18.05 43.88
C PRO A 234 -24.05 -17.51 43.54
N GLU A 235 -24.13 -16.47 42.71
CA GLU A 235 -25.38 -15.87 42.24
C GLU A 235 -26.10 -16.80 41.25
N LEU A 236 -25.37 -17.49 40.36
CA LEU A 236 -25.94 -18.48 39.45
C LEU A 236 -26.45 -19.71 40.20
N SER A 237 -25.69 -20.24 41.16
CA SER A 237 -26.16 -21.35 42.01
C SER A 237 -27.37 -20.95 42.84
N ARG A 238 -27.41 -19.71 43.36
CA ARG A 238 -28.56 -19.18 44.08
C ARG A 238 -29.78 -19.04 43.17
N LEU A 239 -29.60 -18.51 41.96
CA LEU A 239 -30.68 -18.37 41.00
C LEU A 239 -31.22 -19.73 40.55
N GLU A 240 -30.35 -20.71 40.31
CA GLU A 240 -30.74 -22.08 39.99
C GLU A 240 -31.57 -22.71 41.12
N SER A 241 -31.13 -22.54 42.37
CA SER A 241 -31.90 -22.99 43.53
C SER A 241 -33.27 -22.31 43.61
N GLN A 242 -33.33 -21.00 43.38
CA GLN A 242 -34.59 -20.24 43.39
C GLN A 242 -35.55 -20.71 42.30
N VAL A 243 -35.06 -20.97 41.09
CA VAL A 243 -35.86 -21.50 39.98
C VAL A 243 -36.40 -22.90 40.31
N ARG A 244 -35.58 -23.77 40.92
CA ARG A 244 -36.05 -25.10 41.38
C ARG A 244 -37.15 -24.97 42.42
N THR A 245 -36.96 -24.12 43.44
CA THR A 245 -37.98 -23.88 44.48
C THR A 245 -39.27 -23.32 43.87
N ALA A 246 -39.18 -22.36 42.95
CA ALA A 246 -40.34 -21.79 42.27
C ALA A 246 -41.09 -22.84 41.45
N ASN A 247 -40.38 -23.73 40.74
CA ASN A 247 -41.00 -24.82 39.99
C ASN A 247 -41.72 -25.83 40.88
N THR A 248 -41.18 -26.14 42.07
CA THR A 248 -41.87 -26.97 43.06
C THR A 248 -43.15 -26.30 43.55
N ALA A 249 -43.08 -25.02 43.93
CA ALA A 249 -44.24 -24.26 44.38
C ALA A 249 -45.34 -24.14 43.30
N ILE A 250 -44.96 -23.90 42.04
CA ILE A 250 -45.91 -23.86 40.91
C ILE A 250 -46.61 -25.22 40.74
N SER A 251 -45.88 -26.31 40.92
CA SER A 251 -46.43 -27.67 40.82
C SER A 251 -47.44 -27.96 41.95
N GLU A 252 -47.16 -27.48 43.17
CA GLU A 252 -48.09 -27.57 44.31
C GLU A 252 -49.33 -26.69 44.11
N ILE A 253 -49.17 -25.45 43.67
CA ILE A 253 -50.29 -24.54 43.34
C ILE A 253 -51.18 -25.17 42.28
N LYS A 254 -50.60 -25.79 41.24
CA LYS A 254 -51.36 -26.48 40.20
C LYS A 254 -52.19 -27.64 40.76
N LYS A 255 -51.63 -28.40 41.70
CA LYS A 255 -52.34 -29.50 42.39
C LYS A 255 -53.51 -28.96 43.23
N LEU A 256 -53.27 -27.92 44.03
CA LEU A 256 -54.31 -27.27 44.83
C LEU A 256 -55.42 -26.67 43.96
N PHE A 257 -55.07 -26.09 42.82
CA PHE A 257 -56.05 -25.55 41.88
C PHE A 257 -57.00 -26.61 41.34
N GLU A 258 -56.49 -27.78 40.94
CA GLU A 258 -57.35 -28.88 40.50
C GLU A 258 -58.21 -29.45 41.63
N GLU A 259 -57.72 -29.43 42.88
CA GLU A 259 -58.53 -29.81 44.05
C GLU A 259 -59.69 -28.84 44.28
N VAL A 260 -59.41 -27.53 44.35
CA VAL A 260 -60.44 -26.49 44.52
C VAL A 260 -61.47 -26.55 43.40
N LYS A 261 -61.04 -26.85 42.17
CA LYS A 261 -61.93 -27.01 41.02
C LYS A 261 -62.86 -28.22 41.18
N ARG A 262 -62.38 -29.33 41.73
CA ARG A 262 -63.18 -30.52 42.06
C ARG A 262 -64.21 -30.19 43.13
N GLU A 263 -63.77 -29.58 44.24
CA GLU A 263 -64.66 -29.17 45.34
C GLU A 263 -65.74 -28.18 44.86
N ASN A 264 -65.39 -27.23 43.98
CA ASN A 264 -66.36 -26.28 43.42
C ASN A 264 -67.42 -26.99 42.57
N TYR A 265 -67.04 -28.03 41.84
CA TYR A 265 -67.97 -28.84 41.05
C TYR A 265 -68.94 -29.61 41.97
N GLU A 266 -68.43 -30.20 43.04
CA GLU A 266 -69.23 -30.90 44.05
C GLU A 266 -70.21 -29.94 44.74
N LEU A 267 -69.74 -28.79 45.24
CA LEU A 267 -70.58 -27.78 45.86
C LEU A 267 -71.70 -27.26 44.93
N ARG A 268 -71.42 -27.13 43.62
CA ARG A 268 -72.45 -26.75 42.65
C ARG A 268 -73.55 -27.82 42.53
N ASN A 269 -73.16 -29.09 42.53
CA ASN A 269 -74.12 -30.19 42.47
C ASN A 269 -74.99 -30.25 43.73
N ASP A 270 -74.37 -30.09 44.90
CA ASP A 270 -75.07 -30.05 46.19
C ASP A 270 -76.04 -28.89 46.26
N LEU A 271 -75.62 -27.70 45.81
CA LEU A 271 -76.48 -26.52 45.75
C LEU A 271 -77.66 -26.71 44.78
N GLN A 272 -77.44 -27.38 43.65
CA GLN A 272 -78.50 -27.71 42.71
C GLN A 272 -79.51 -28.69 43.32
N THR A 273 -79.03 -29.68 44.08
CA THR A 273 -79.86 -30.66 44.79
C THR A 273 -80.67 -29.97 45.89
N SER A 274 -80.03 -29.21 46.78
CA SER A 274 -80.69 -28.43 47.82
C SER A 274 -81.76 -27.48 47.25
N ARG A 275 -81.50 -26.89 46.07
CA ARG A 275 -82.48 -26.04 45.37
C ARG A 275 -83.71 -26.82 44.89
N LYS A 276 -83.54 -28.07 44.44
CA LYS A 276 -84.67 -28.96 44.07
C LYS A 276 -85.48 -29.33 45.31
N ASP A 277 -84.80 -29.70 46.39
CA ASP A 277 -85.44 -30.07 47.66
C ASP A 277 -86.24 -28.90 48.24
N HIS A 278 -85.67 -27.69 48.21
CA HIS A 278 -86.37 -26.48 48.63
C HIS A 278 -87.62 -26.20 47.78
N LYS A 279 -87.55 -26.36 46.45
CA LYS A 279 -88.73 -26.22 45.58
C LYS A 279 -89.80 -27.27 45.91
N TRP A 280 -89.38 -28.52 46.14
CA TRP A 280 -90.28 -29.60 46.50
C TRP A 280 -90.97 -29.32 47.83
N LEU A 281 -90.22 -28.99 48.88
CA LEU A 281 -90.77 -28.62 50.20
C LEU A 281 -91.73 -27.43 50.08
N LYS A 282 -91.37 -26.40 49.33
CA LYS A 282 -92.24 -25.24 49.09
C LYS A 282 -93.57 -25.65 48.46
N SER A 283 -93.55 -26.51 47.45
CA SER A 283 -94.77 -27.04 46.82
C SER A 283 -95.63 -27.85 47.79
N PHE A 284 -95.00 -28.66 48.64
CA PHE A 284 -95.68 -29.45 49.67
C PHE A 284 -96.35 -28.56 50.73
N THR A 285 -95.66 -27.53 51.24
CA THR A 285 -96.25 -26.56 52.18
C THR A 285 -97.41 -25.78 51.59
N LEU A 286 -97.33 -25.39 50.32
CA LEU A 286 -98.46 -24.73 49.63
C LEU A 286 -99.66 -25.66 49.49
N GLY A 287 -99.43 -26.96 49.25
CA GLY A 287 -100.48 -27.99 49.22
C GLY A 287 -101.16 -28.22 50.58
N LEU A 288 -100.40 -28.11 51.69
CA LEU A 288 -100.97 -28.19 53.05
C LEU A 288 -101.80 -26.96 53.42
N GLN A 289 -101.45 -25.78 52.89
CA GLN A 289 -102.20 -24.53 53.12
C GLN A 289 -103.53 -24.45 52.33
N SER A 290 -103.70 -25.24 51.27
CA SER A 290 -104.91 -25.27 50.44
C SER A 290 -105.96 -26.30 50.87
N HIS A 291 -105.74 -27.03 51.97
CA HIS A 291 -106.79 -27.83 52.61
C HIS A 291 -107.63 -26.95 53.56
N PRO A 292 -108.95 -26.79 53.34
CA PRO A 292 -109.80 -26.03 54.25
C PRO A 292 -109.99 -26.82 55.54
N VAL A 293 -109.70 -26.18 56.67
CA VAL A 293 -110.12 -26.66 58.00
C VAL A 293 -111.64 -26.84 57.96
N TYR A 294 -112.09 -28.09 58.05
CA TYR A 294 -113.47 -28.44 58.35
C TYR A 294 -113.89 -27.69 59.62
N LYS A 295 -114.78 -26.70 59.49
CA LYS A 295 -115.61 -26.24 60.61
C LYS A 295 -116.80 -27.19 60.71
N SER A 296 -116.79 -28.01 61.76
CA SER A 296 -117.98 -28.68 62.27
C SER A 296 -118.78 -27.70 63.12
N ASN A 297 -120.10 -27.76 62.94
CA ASN A 297 -121.22 -27.03 63.55
C ASN A 297 -121.59 -25.69 62.91
#